data_AF-A0A6G1IDA1-F1
#
_entry.id   AF-A0A6G1IDA1-F1
#
_cell.length_a   1.000
_cell.length_b   1.000
_cell.length_c   1.000
_cell.angle_alpha   90.00
_cell.angle_beta   90.00
_cell.angle_gamma   90.00
#
_symmetry.space_group_name_H-M   'P 1'
#
loop_
_entity.id
_entity.type
_entity.pdbx_description
1 polymer ?
#
loop_
_entity_poly.entity_id
_entity_poly.type
_entity_poly.pdbx_seq_one_letter_code
_entity_poly.pdbx_strand_id
1 'polypeptide(L)'
;MPPATTSEETPSTGEILATSSWLTPIPKFWHLLPHAKTLIRHYGPHTIFADTTVLVRANTPRSTKLEKLPSAKLLARSFAAAQDAHGSAQPDGPAKEDLELFTLLWRTTIEVVDQILEDGIADGEAFGWGVYGLSFGYIPSFPSPPSADNSTSFDALRQRLHTTLLTLPNVNNPQRERERSSISPAERVGRLVKARNEVHLCGTLLVQRFREEEWASVRWGHLIAVVERWLGNLELGVG
;
A
#
# COMPACT_ATOMS: atom_id res chain seq x y z
N MET A 1 -0.55 -46.01 19.45
CA MET A 1 -1.05 -45.30 18.25
C MET A 1 -1.50 -43.92 18.70
N PRO A 2 -0.81 -42.84 18.32
CA PRO A 2 -1.37 -41.50 18.47
C PRO A 2 -2.40 -41.23 17.35
N PRO A 3 -3.44 -40.43 17.61
CA PRO A 3 -4.50 -40.15 16.64
C PRO A 3 -4.02 -39.18 15.55
N ALA A 4 -4.67 -39.28 14.39
CA ALA A 4 -4.43 -38.47 13.22
C ALA A 4 -4.57 -36.97 13.51
N THR A 5 -3.54 -36.22 13.15
CA THR A 5 -3.54 -34.76 13.11
C THR A 5 -4.63 -34.30 12.13
N THR A 6 -5.65 -33.63 12.65
CA THR A 6 -6.63 -32.88 11.87
C THR A 6 -5.87 -31.88 11.01
N SER A 7 -5.86 -32.09 9.70
CA SER A 7 -5.43 -31.09 8.73
C SER A 7 -6.37 -29.90 8.84
N GLU A 8 -5.87 -28.76 9.32
CA GLU A 8 -6.57 -27.48 9.20
C GLU A 8 -6.92 -27.25 7.73
N GLU A 9 -8.19 -27.36 7.37
CA GLU A 9 -8.68 -26.96 6.07
C GLU A 9 -8.59 -25.42 6.00
N THR A 10 -7.67 -24.92 5.18
CA THR A 10 -7.65 -23.51 4.83
C THR A 10 -8.97 -23.13 4.16
N PRO A 11 -9.67 -22.08 4.63
CA PRO A 11 -10.95 -21.67 4.06
C PRO A 11 -10.80 -21.32 2.58
N SER A 12 -11.82 -21.66 1.80
CA SER A 12 -11.88 -21.38 0.37
C SER A 12 -11.97 -19.88 0.10
N THR A 13 -11.53 -19.44 -1.09
CA THR A 13 -11.64 -18.02 -1.50
C THR A 13 -13.08 -17.52 -1.44
N GLY A 14 -14.06 -18.35 -1.81
CA GLY A 14 -15.49 -18.02 -1.72
C GLY A 14 -15.97 -17.76 -0.28
N GLU A 15 -15.55 -18.56 0.69
CA GLU A 15 -15.89 -18.34 2.11
C GLU A 15 -15.26 -17.06 2.65
N ILE A 16 -14.00 -16.80 2.29
CA ILE A 16 -13.28 -15.58 2.68
C ILE A 16 -14.02 -14.33 2.18
N LEU A 17 -14.45 -14.35 0.91
CA LEU A 17 -15.24 -13.27 0.30
C LEU A 17 -16.59 -13.10 1.00
N ALA A 18 -17.30 -14.19 1.29
CA ALA A 18 -18.59 -14.14 1.98
C ALA A 18 -18.48 -13.51 3.38
N THR A 19 -17.50 -13.92 4.20
CA THR A 19 -17.27 -13.36 5.54
C THR A 19 -16.93 -11.88 5.47
N SER A 20 -16.16 -11.45 4.47
CA SER A 20 -15.71 -10.07 4.34
C SER A 20 -16.84 -9.06 4.11
N SER A 21 -17.99 -9.51 3.59
CA SER A 21 -19.13 -8.64 3.28
C SER A 21 -19.73 -7.94 4.51
N TRP A 22 -19.54 -8.51 5.70
CA TRP A 22 -20.07 -8.00 6.97
C TRP A 22 -19.07 -7.16 7.77
N LEU A 23 -17.83 -7.04 7.28
CA LEU A 23 -16.75 -6.35 7.99
C LEU A 23 -16.67 -4.87 7.60
N THR A 24 -16.34 -4.02 8.57
CA THR A 24 -15.96 -2.62 8.31
C THR A 24 -14.59 -2.55 7.62
N PRO A 25 -14.20 -1.42 6.99
CA PRO A 25 -13.02 -1.37 6.11
C PRO A 25 -11.72 -1.89 6.75
N ILE A 26 -11.39 -1.46 7.98
CA ILE A 26 -10.15 -1.87 8.66
C ILE A 26 -10.13 -3.38 8.99
N PRO A 27 -11.13 -3.96 9.69
CA PRO A 27 -11.22 -5.42 9.88
C PRO A 27 -11.26 -6.19 8.57
N LYS A 28 -11.95 -5.67 7.54
CA LYS A 28 -12.01 -6.28 6.21
C LYS A 28 -10.62 -6.33 5.56
N PHE A 29 -9.84 -5.27 5.68
CA PHE A 29 -8.44 -5.24 5.20
C PHE A 29 -7.60 -6.31 5.88
N TRP A 30 -7.67 -6.40 7.22
CA TRP A 30 -6.93 -7.40 7.99
C TRP A 30 -7.41 -8.83 7.78
N HIS A 31 -8.67 -9.02 7.40
CA HIS A 31 -9.19 -10.31 6.96
C HIS A 31 -8.64 -10.69 5.58
N LEU A 32 -8.72 -9.81 4.58
CA LEU A 32 -8.36 -10.12 3.20
C LEU A 32 -6.85 -10.22 2.94
N LEU A 33 -6.04 -9.36 3.56
CA LEU A 33 -4.60 -9.28 3.27
C LEU A 33 -3.82 -10.57 3.58
N PRO A 34 -4.00 -11.23 4.73
CA PRO A 34 -3.34 -12.50 5.04
C PRO A 34 -3.70 -13.61 4.04
N HIS A 35 -4.95 -13.65 3.57
CA HIS A 35 -5.39 -14.60 2.56
C HIS A 35 -4.74 -14.32 1.20
N ALA A 36 -4.70 -13.06 0.76
CA ALA A 36 -3.98 -12.67 -0.44
C ALA A 36 -2.49 -13.08 -0.37
N LYS A 37 -1.82 -12.79 0.75
CA LYS A 37 -0.43 -13.19 0.98
C LYS A 37 -0.25 -14.71 0.96
N THR A 38 -1.21 -15.46 1.49
CA THR A 38 -1.18 -16.93 1.51
C THR A 38 -1.34 -17.52 0.11
N LEU A 39 -2.27 -17.03 -0.70
CA LEU A 39 -2.43 -17.45 -2.10
C LEU A 39 -1.14 -17.23 -2.89
N ILE A 40 -0.57 -16.03 -2.77
CA ILE A 40 0.68 -15.66 -3.44
C ILE A 40 1.87 -16.50 -2.93
N ARG A 41 1.91 -16.81 -1.64
CA ARG A 41 2.93 -17.69 -1.06
C ARG A 41 2.80 -19.12 -1.60
N HIS A 42 1.58 -19.64 -1.68
CA HIS A 42 1.29 -21.01 -2.05
C HIS A 42 1.48 -21.27 -3.55
N TYR A 43 0.97 -20.39 -4.42
CA TYR A 43 1.05 -20.55 -5.87
C TYR A 43 2.21 -19.79 -6.52
N GLY A 44 2.89 -18.92 -5.77
CA GLY A 44 3.90 -18.02 -6.30
C GLY A 44 3.29 -16.74 -6.89
N PRO A 45 4.08 -15.96 -7.65
CA PRO A 45 3.59 -14.72 -8.22
C PRO A 45 2.54 -15.01 -9.28
N HIS A 46 1.41 -14.33 -9.19
CA HIS A 46 0.45 -14.26 -10.29
C HIS A 46 1.08 -13.46 -11.43
N THR A 47 0.70 -13.84 -12.65
CA THR A 47 1.20 -13.23 -13.89
C THR A 47 0.05 -13.03 -14.84
N ILE A 48 0.29 -12.34 -15.95
CA ILE A 48 -0.68 -12.23 -17.04
C ILE A 48 -0.19 -13.12 -18.19
N PHE A 49 -1.11 -13.81 -18.86
CA PHE A 49 -0.78 -14.57 -20.07
C PHE A 49 -0.27 -13.63 -21.17
N ALA A 50 0.79 -14.03 -21.88
CA ALA A 50 1.48 -13.17 -22.83
C ALA A 50 0.52 -12.50 -23.83
N ASP A 51 0.69 -11.19 -24.02
CA ASP A 51 -0.12 -10.34 -24.92
C ASP A 51 -1.64 -10.33 -24.62
N THR A 52 -2.02 -10.65 -23.38
CA THR A 52 -3.42 -10.58 -22.91
C THR A 52 -3.50 -9.79 -21.61
N THR A 53 -4.67 -9.79 -20.99
CA THR A 53 -4.97 -9.28 -19.65
C THR A 53 -5.59 -10.37 -18.76
N VAL A 54 -5.41 -11.64 -19.13
CA VAL A 54 -5.90 -12.78 -18.37
C VAL A 54 -4.92 -13.09 -17.24
N LEU A 55 -5.41 -13.06 -16.00
CA LEU A 55 -4.63 -13.41 -14.83
C LEU A 55 -4.40 -14.92 -14.80
N VAL A 56 -3.15 -15.30 -14.54
CA VAL A 56 -2.72 -16.70 -14.45
C VAL A 56 -1.98 -16.91 -13.14
N ARG A 57 -2.26 -18.05 -12.50
CA ARG A 57 -1.52 -18.58 -11.36
C ARG A 57 -0.89 -19.92 -11.71
N ALA A 58 0.08 -20.36 -10.93
CA ALA A 58 0.63 -21.70 -11.10
C ALA A 58 -0.44 -22.77 -10.79
N ASN A 59 -0.53 -23.80 -11.62
CA ASN A 59 -1.47 -24.91 -11.43
C ASN A 59 -1.08 -25.79 -10.24
N THR A 60 0.22 -25.87 -9.94
CA THR A 60 0.77 -26.64 -8.83
C THR A 60 1.23 -25.72 -7.70
N PRO A 61 0.78 -25.96 -6.47
CA PRO A 61 1.36 -25.33 -5.29
C PRO A 61 2.87 -25.51 -5.21
N ARG A 62 3.55 -24.49 -4.69
CA ARG A 62 4.97 -24.59 -4.32
C ARG A 62 5.11 -25.59 -3.18
N SER A 63 6.09 -26.50 -3.32
CA SER A 63 6.43 -27.52 -2.33
C SER A 63 6.55 -26.94 -0.91
N THR A 64 6.13 -27.75 0.07
CA THR A 64 5.81 -27.51 1.50
C THR A 64 6.86 -26.80 2.37
N LYS A 65 7.95 -26.26 1.83
CA LYS A 65 8.85 -25.34 2.58
C LYS A 65 8.23 -23.93 2.66
N LEU A 66 7.02 -23.87 3.21
CA LEU A 66 6.12 -22.71 3.36
C LEU A 66 6.52 -21.75 4.51
N GLU A 67 7.64 -22.00 5.18
CA GLU A 67 8.05 -21.26 6.40
C GLU A 67 8.39 -19.79 6.15
N LYS A 68 8.77 -19.41 4.92
CA LYS A 68 9.16 -18.02 4.63
C LYS A 68 7.98 -17.22 4.07
N LEU A 69 7.72 -16.07 4.68
CA LEU A 69 6.80 -15.07 4.13
C LEU A 69 7.18 -14.71 2.69
N PRO A 70 6.20 -14.43 1.80
CA PRO A 70 6.49 -13.99 0.45
C PRO A 70 7.27 -12.67 0.49
N SER A 71 8.30 -12.55 -0.33
CA SER A 71 9.08 -11.31 -0.40
C SER A 71 8.20 -10.17 -0.93
N ALA A 72 8.50 -8.93 -0.52
CA ALA A 72 7.78 -7.74 -0.99
C ALA A 72 7.77 -7.64 -2.52
N LYS A 73 8.87 -8.04 -3.18
CA LYS A 73 8.98 -8.10 -4.65
C LYS A 73 7.99 -9.08 -5.27
N LEU A 74 7.73 -10.21 -4.61
CA LEU A 74 6.81 -11.22 -5.10
C LEU A 74 5.35 -10.76 -4.94
N LEU A 75 5.01 -10.18 -3.79
CA LEU A 75 3.70 -9.54 -3.56
C LEU A 75 3.43 -8.43 -4.58
N ALA A 76 4.40 -7.52 -4.77
CA ALA A 76 4.26 -6.42 -5.72
C ALA A 76 4.03 -6.91 -7.16
N ARG A 77 4.67 -8.01 -7.58
CA ARG A 77 4.45 -8.62 -8.89
C ARG A 77 3.04 -9.17 -9.05
N SER A 78 2.53 -9.91 -8.07
CA SER A 78 1.17 -10.44 -8.12
C SER A 78 0.13 -9.32 -8.16
N PHE A 79 0.29 -8.30 -7.32
CA PHE A 79 -0.65 -7.18 -7.29
C PHE A 79 -0.58 -6.32 -8.55
N ALA A 80 0.59 -6.17 -9.17
CA ALA A 80 0.70 -5.51 -10.48
C ALA A 80 -0.04 -6.30 -11.56
N ALA A 81 0.15 -7.63 -11.62
CA ALA A 81 -0.59 -8.49 -12.55
C ALA A 81 -2.11 -8.44 -12.30
N ALA A 82 -2.55 -8.42 -11.04
CA ALA A 82 -3.96 -8.27 -10.70
C ALA A 82 -4.53 -6.92 -11.15
N GLN A 83 -3.81 -5.82 -10.90
CA GLN A 83 -4.19 -4.48 -11.34
C GLN A 83 -4.34 -4.40 -12.86
N ASP A 84 -3.38 -4.93 -13.60
CA ASP A 84 -3.37 -4.93 -15.07
C ASP A 84 -4.50 -5.84 -15.64
N ALA A 85 -4.98 -6.83 -14.88
CA ALA A 85 -6.07 -7.74 -15.26
C ALA A 85 -7.48 -7.30 -14.79
N HIS A 86 -7.58 -6.40 -13.82
CA HIS A 86 -8.82 -6.06 -13.08
C HIS A 86 -9.99 -5.64 -13.98
N GLY A 87 -9.72 -4.94 -15.09
CA GLY A 87 -10.74 -4.47 -16.03
C GLY A 87 -11.14 -5.46 -17.13
N SER A 88 -10.59 -6.68 -17.13
CA SER A 88 -10.70 -7.61 -18.25
C SER A 88 -11.50 -8.86 -17.92
N ALA A 89 -12.20 -9.40 -18.92
CA ALA A 89 -12.91 -10.66 -18.79
C ALA A 89 -11.94 -11.80 -18.46
N GLN A 90 -12.25 -12.55 -17.40
CA GLN A 90 -11.46 -13.71 -16.97
C GLN A 90 -12.23 -15.01 -17.25
N PRO A 91 -11.54 -16.08 -17.70
CA PRO A 91 -12.14 -17.40 -17.77
C PRO A 91 -12.50 -17.91 -16.37
N ASP A 92 -13.50 -18.79 -16.28
CA ASP A 92 -13.86 -19.40 -15.00
C ASP A 92 -12.72 -20.29 -14.48
N GLY A 93 -12.48 -20.20 -13.17
CA GLY A 93 -11.48 -21.00 -12.48
C GLY A 93 -10.78 -20.25 -11.33
N PRO A 94 -9.79 -20.88 -10.68
CA PRO A 94 -9.21 -20.36 -9.44
C PRO A 94 -8.50 -19.01 -9.59
N ALA A 95 -7.95 -18.71 -10.77
CA ALA A 95 -7.30 -17.42 -11.01
C ALA A 95 -8.31 -16.25 -11.03
N LYS A 96 -9.54 -16.49 -11.47
CA LYS A 96 -10.62 -15.50 -11.44
C LYS A 96 -11.06 -15.21 -10.00
N GLU A 97 -11.22 -16.24 -9.18
CA GLU A 97 -11.51 -16.09 -7.75
C GLU A 97 -10.39 -15.33 -7.02
N ASP A 98 -9.13 -15.64 -7.32
CA ASP A 98 -7.98 -14.90 -6.78
C ASP A 98 -8.02 -13.42 -7.18
N LEU A 99 -8.38 -13.11 -8.44
CA LEU A 99 -8.54 -11.72 -8.91
C LEU A 99 -9.69 -11.00 -8.20
N GLU A 100 -10.81 -11.67 -7.93
CA GLU A 100 -11.93 -11.12 -7.16
C GLU A 100 -11.49 -10.76 -5.74
N LEU A 101 -10.72 -11.63 -5.08
CA LEU A 101 -10.14 -11.36 -3.76
C LEU A 101 -9.16 -10.17 -3.81
N PHE A 102 -8.25 -10.13 -4.79
CA PHE A 102 -7.31 -9.00 -4.92
C PHE A 102 -8.03 -7.69 -5.22
N THR A 103 -9.08 -7.73 -6.03
CA THR A 103 -9.95 -6.60 -6.34
C THR A 103 -10.65 -6.08 -5.09
N LEU A 104 -11.23 -6.99 -4.30
CA LEU A 104 -11.92 -6.60 -3.07
C LEU A 104 -10.93 -6.02 -2.05
N LEU A 105 -9.73 -6.63 -1.92
CA LEU A 105 -8.66 -6.09 -1.09
C LEU A 105 -8.26 -4.69 -1.54
N TRP A 106 -8.12 -4.45 -2.85
CA TRP A 106 -7.81 -3.12 -3.39
C TRP A 106 -8.86 -2.08 -3.04
N ARG A 107 -10.14 -2.38 -3.30
CA ARG A 107 -11.26 -1.47 -2.94
C ARG A 107 -11.28 -1.16 -1.45
N THR A 108 -11.12 -2.19 -0.63
CA THR A 108 -11.03 -2.06 0.83
C THR A 108 -9.82 -1.21 1.25
N THR A 109 -8.69 -1.34 0.54
CA THR A 109 -7.50 -0.54 0.79
C THR A 109 -7.78 0.94 0.54
N ILE A 110 -8.48 1.29 -0.53
CA ILE A 110 -8.92 2.67 -0.80
C ILE A 110 -9.84 3.18 0.32
N GLU A 111 -10.86 2.40 0.69
CA GLU A 111 -11.78 2.75 1.79
C GLU A 111 -11.01 3.05 3.10
N VAL A 112 -10.02 2.23 3.44
CA VAL A 112 -9.20 2.44 4.64
C VAL A 112 -8.32 3.68 4.51
N VAL A 113 -7.73 3.94 3.34
CA VAL A 113 -6.93 5.14 3.12
C VAL A 113 -7.78 6.39 3.29
N ASP A 114 -8.96 6.41 2.68
CA ASP A 114 -9.86 7.55 2.79
C ASP A 114 -10.31 7.76 4.23
N GLN A 115 -10.62 6.68 4.97
CA GLN A 115 -10.92 6.75 6.39
C GLN A 115 -9.75 7.34 7.22
N ILE A 116 -8.51 6.85 7.04
CA ILE A 116 -7.34 7.36 7.77
C ILE A 116 -7.10 8.85 7.48
N LEU A 117 -7.30 9.26 6.22
CA LEU A 117 -7.09 10.64 5.77
C LEU A 117 -8.19 11.59 6.27
N GLU A 118 -9.44 11.14 6.30
CA GLU A 118 -10.58 11.94 6.77
C GLU A 118 -10.59 12.08 8.29
N ASP A 119 -10.32 11.00 9.02
CA ASP A 119 -10.27 11.00 10.47
C ASP A 119 -9.02 11.73 11.01
N GLY A 120 -8.03 12.00 10.15
CA GLY A 120 -6.80 12.71 10.50
C GLY A 120 -5.95 11.98 11.55
N ILE A 121 -6.05 10.65 11.60
CA ILE A 121 -5.49 9.83 12.70
C ILE A 121 -3.96 9.71 12.56
N ALA A 122 -3.44 9.76 11.33
CA ALA A 122 -2.00 9.72 11.11
C ALA A 122 -1.34 11.05 11.54
N ASP A 123 -0.29 10.96 12.35
CA ASP A 123 0.53 12.13 12.65
C ASP A 123 1.21 12.65 11.37
N GLY A 124 1.61 13.94 11.39
CA GLY A 124 2.12 14.59 10.17
C GLY A 124 3.35 13.91 9.57
N GLU A 125 4.16 13.22 10.37
CA GLU A 125 5.33 12.48 9.91
C GLU A 125 4.96 11.14 9.26
N ALA A 126 4.13 10.31 9.91
CA ALA A 126 3.66 9.05 9.33
C ALA A 126 2.85 9.29 8.06
N PHE A 127 2.00 10.32 8.06
CA PHE A 127 1.30 10.79 6.86
C PHE A 127 2.29 11.10 5.74
N GLY A 128 3.26 11.98 5.99
CA GLY A 128 4.21 12.41 4.97
C GLY A 128 5.08 11.26 4.42
N TRP A 129 5.61 10.39 5.27
CA TRP A 129 6.38 9.22 4.82
C TRP A 129 5.52 8.22 4.05
N GLY A 130 4.25 8.04 4.45
CA GLY A 130 3.31 7.19 3.73
C GLY A 130 3.03 7.73 2.32
N VAL A 131 2.68 9.01 2.19
CA VAL A 131 2.45 9.67 0.90
C VAL A 131 3.71 9.64 0.02
N TYR A 132 4.88 9.88 0.60
CA TYR A 132 6.15 9.72 -0.13
C TYR A 132 6.35 8.27 -0.60
N GLY A 133 6.01 7.27 0.22
CA GLY A 133 6.00 5.87 -0.17
C GLY A 133 5.08 5.57 -1.35
N LEU A 134 3.86 6.12 -1.37
CA LEU A 134 2.91 5.99 -2.47
C LEU A 134 3.45 6.53 -3.77
N SER A 135 4.21 7.63 -3.72
CA SER A 135 4.79 8.25 -4.91
C SER A 135 5.79 7.36 -5.67
N PHE A 136 6.38 6.34 -5.03
CA PHE A 136 7.21 5.34 -5.73
C PHE A 136 6.40 4.38 -6.58
N GLY A 137 5.12 4.19 -6.24
CA GLY A 137 4.18 3.39 -7.01
C GLY A 137 3.44 4.18 -8.08
N TYR A 138 3.76 5.46 -8.28
CA TYR A 138 3.08 6.30 -9.26
C TYR A 138 3.35 5.83 -10.69
N ILE A 139 2.27 5.63 -11.44
CA ILE A 139 2.23 5.32 -12.86
C ILE A 139 1.78 6.61 -13.53
N PRO A 140 2.67 7.32 -14.24
CA PRO A 140 2.27 8.53 -14.93
C PRO A 140 1.19 8.21 -15.96
N SER A 141 -0.04 8.66 -15.69
CA SER A 141 -1.08 8.77 -16.70
C SER A 141 -0.58 9.78 -17.74
N PHE A 142 -0.75 9.49 -19.04
CA PHE A 142 -0.31 10.28 -20.21
C PHE A 142 -0.15 11.79 -19.98
N PRO A 143 0.86 12.45 -20.59
CA PRO A 143 1.48 13.65 -20.05
C PRO A 143 0.44 14.71 -19.71
N SER A 144 0.35 15.02 -18.41
CA SER A 144 -0.40 16.18 -17.94
C SER A 144 0.04 17.40 -18.77
N PRO A 145 -0.89 18.26 -19.20
CA PRO A 145 -0.51 19.49 -19.88
C PRO A 145 0.53 20.21 -19.03
N PRO A 146 1.59 20.80 -19.62
CA PRO A 146 2.62 21.48 -18.87
C PRO A 146 1.96 22.58 -18.05
N SER A 147 1.80 22.34 -16.75
CA SER A 147 1.33 23.34 -15.82
C SER A 147 2.34 24.49 -15.88
N ALA A 148 1.88 25.70 -16.17
CA ALA A 148 2.72 26.89 -16.35
C ALA A 148 3.61 27.21 -15.12
N ASP A 149 3.34 26.54 -14.00
CA ASP A 149 4.10 26.59 -12.77
C ASP A 149 4.73 25.21 -12.45
N ASN A 150 6.02 25.04 -12.75
CA ASN A 150 6.78 23.80 -12.50
C ASN A 150 6.81 23.40 -11.01
N SER A 151 6.50 24.34 -10.10
CA SER A 151 6.49 24.12 -8.65
C SER A 151 5.36 23.21 -8.14
N THR A 152 4.35 22.97 -8.98
CA THR A 152 3.19 22.09 -8.71
C THR A 152 3.26 20.76 -9.47
N SER A 153 4.32 20.51 -10.23
CA SER A 153 4.52 19.21 -10.86
C SER A 153 4.64 18.09 -9.81
N PHE A 154 4.16 16.90 -10.15
CA PHE A 154 4.16 15.74 -9.24
C PHE A 154 5.58 15.46 -8.69
N ASP A 155 6.59 15.47 -9.57
CA ASP A 155 7.98 15.25 -9.19
C ASP A 155 8.53 16.34 -8.28
N ALA A 156 8.18 17.61 -8.53
CA ALA A 156 8.58 18.71 -7.65
C ALA A 156 7.96 18.58 -6.26
N LEU A 157 6.66 18.25 -6.17
CA LEU A 157 5.98 18.01 -4.90
C LEU A 157 6.59 16.82 -4.14
N ARG A 158 6.87 15.72 -4.84
CA ARG A 158 7.53 14.55 -4.28
C ARG A 158 8.92 14.88 -3.73
N GLN A 159 9.74 15.61 -4.49
CA GLN A 159 11.09 16.01 -4.06
C GLN A 159 11.04 16.96 -2.86
N ARG A 160 10.14 17.94 -2.87
CA ARG A 160 9.90 18.86 -1.75
C ARG A 160 9.47 18.12 -0.50
N LEU A 161 8.52 17.19 -0.62
CA LEU A 161 8.07 16.35 0.49
C LEU A 161 9.25 15.57 1.10
N HIS A 162 10.03 14.86 0.28
CA HIS A 162 11.19 14.10 0.75
C HIS A 162 12.22 14.97 1.48
N THR A 163 12.57 16.11 0.87
CA THR A 163 13.54 17.05 1.44
C THR A 163 13.06 17.58 2.78
N THR A 164 11.76 17.87 2.89
CA THR A 164 11.15 18.38 4.12
C THR A 164 11.05 17.31 5.20
N LEU A 165 10.68 16.08 4.86
CA LEU A 165 10.67 14.95 5.80
C LEU A 165 12.05 14.71 6.41
N LEU A 166 13.10 14.85 5.60
CA LEU A 166 14.49 14.76 6.04
C LEU A 166 14.90 15.88 7.03
N THR A 167 14.13 16.97 7.13
CA THR A 167 14.34 18.03 8.13
C THR A 167 13.64 17.74 9.46
N LEU A 168 12.70 16.80 9.53
CA LEU A 168 12.12 16.38 10.80
C LEU A 168 13.14 15.57 11.63
N PRO A 169 12.98 15.50 12.97
CA PRO A 169 13.82 14.65 13.81
C PRO A 169 13.56 13.18 13.44
N ASN A 170 14.61 12.42 13.12
CA ASN A 170 14.48 11.02 12.75
C ASN A 170 15.30 10.18 13.73
N VAL A 171 14.63 9.20 14.35
CA VAL A 171 15.24 8.26 15.32
C VAL A 171 16.44 7.51 14.73
N ASN A 172 16.44 7.29 13.40
CA ASN A 172 17.49 6.56 12.69
C ASN A 172 18.68 7.43 12.25
N ASN A 173 18.68 8.75 12.54
CA ASN A 173 19.79 9.61 12.14
C ASN A 173 20.22 10.60 13.26
N PRO A 174 20.87 10.09 14.32
CA PRO A 174 21.36 10.91 15.44
C PRO A 174 22.50 11.88 15.05
N GLN A 175 23.17 11.67 13.90
CA GLN A 175 24.23 12.57 13.43
C GLN A 175 23.71 13.96 13.07
N ARG A 176 22.50 14.05 12.48
CA ARG A 176 21.88 15.35 12.15
C ARG A 176 21.44 16.15 13.38
N GLU A 177 21.19 15.50 14.52
CA GLU A 177 20.87 16.20 15.76
C GLU A 177 22.09 16.95 16.33
N ARG A 178 23.29 16.42 16.12
CA ARG A 178 24.55 17.08 16.55
C ARG A 178 24.82 18.34 15.75
N GLU A 179 24.57 18.36 14.44
CA GLU A 179 24.72 19.58 13.62
C GLU A 179 23.69 20.66 14.00
N ARG A 180 22.50 20.27 14.45
CA ARG A 180 21.42 21.17 14.91
C ARG A 180 21.64 21.76 16.31
N SER A 181 22.63 21.28 17.05
CA SER A 181 22.98 21.80 18.39
C SER A 181 23.58 23.21 18.38
N SER A 182 23.96 23.71 17.19
CA SER A 182 24.48 25.07 16.97
C SER A 182 23.39 26.14 16.80
N ILE A 183 22.11 25.75 16.74
CA ILE A 183 20.97 26.64 16.46
C ILE A 183 20.26 26.98 17.78
N SER A 184 19.79 28.23 17.92
CA SER A 184 19.03 28.62 19.10
C SER A 184 17.74 27.79 19.23
N PRO A 185 17.26 27.48 20.45
CA PRO A 185 16.03 26.71 20.64
C PRO A 185 14.81 27.29 19.92
N ALA A 186 14.67 28.63 19.89
CA ALA A 186 13.57 29.31 19.23
C ALA A 186 13.60 29.14 17.69
N GLU A 187 14.77 29.28 17.07
CA GLU A 187 14.94 29.05 15.63
C GLU A 187 14.71 27.57 15.27
N ARG A 188 15.12 26.64 16.13
CA ARG A 188 14.85 25.20 15.96
C ARG A 188 13.35 24.91 15.93
N VAL A 189 12.58 25.48 16.86
CA VAL A 189 11.12 25.33 16.89
C VAL A 189 10.49 25.91 15.62
N GLY A 190 10.89 27.12 15.22
CA GLY A 190 10.38 27.76 14.00
C GLY A 190 10.64 26.92 12.74
N ARG A 191 11.83 26.33 12.60
CA ARG A 191 12.15 25.42 11.48
C ARG A 191 11.29 24.15 11.50
N LEU A 192 11.08 23.54 12.67
CA LEU A 192 10.26 22.33 12.79
C LEU A 192 8.78 22.59 12.48
N VAL A 193 8.23 23.71 12.92
CA VAL A 193 6.85 24.11 12.58
C VAL A 193 6.71 24.31 11.07
N LYS A 194 7.65 25.05 10.46
CA LYS A 194 7.66 25.25 9.00
C LYS A 194 7.76 23.93 8.24
N ALA A 195 8.63 23.03 8.69
CA ALA A 195 8.78 21.70 8.08
C ALA A 195 7.49 20.87 8.17
N ARG A 196 6.82 20.84 9.33
CA ARG A 196 5.55 20.11 9.48
C ARG A 196 4.46 20.66 8.56
N ASN A 197 4.34 21.99 8.46
CA ASN A 197 3.38 22.63 7.56
C ASN A 197 3.66 22.29 6.09
N GLU A 198 4.93 22.28 5.69
CA GLU A 198 5.35 21.95 4.34
C GLU A 198 5.13 20.46 4.01
N VAL A 199 5.35 19.55 4.98
CA VAL A 199 4.98 18.12 4.85
C VAL A 199 3.47 17.98 4.64
N HIS A 200 2.66 18.65 5.46
CA HIS A 200 1.22 18.61 5.33
C HIS A 200 0.78 19.15 3.96
N LEU A 201 1.30 20.30 3.53
CA LEU A 201 0.97 20.90 2.23
C LEU A 201 1.33 19.98 1.06
N CYS A 202 2.59 19.53 0.98
CA CYS A 202 3.03 18.68 -0.14
C CYS A 202 2.32 17.32 -0.13
N GLY A 203 2.13 16.74 1.06
CA GLY A 203 1.42 15.48 1.20
C GLY A 203 -0.04 15.59 0.75
N THR A 204 -0.74 16.64 1.19
CA THR A 204 -2.15 16.88 0.80
C THR A 204 -2.29 17.09 -0.70
N LEU A 205 -1.41 17.88 -1.33
CA LEU A 205 -1.43 18.10 -2.79
C LEU A 205 -1.19 16.80 -3.57
N LEU A 206 -0.28 15.94 -3.11
CA LEU A 206 -0.04 14.63 -3.72
C LEU A 206 -1.25 13.69 -3.55
N VAL A 207 -1.87 13.68 -2.36
CA VAL A 207 -3.09 12.90 -2.09
C VAL A 207 -4.27 13.37 -2.94
N GLN A 208 -4.46 14.68 -3.07
CA GLN A 208 -5.48 15.25 -3.96
C GLN A 208 -5.28 14.74 -5.39
N ARG A 209 -4.04 14.75 -5.88
CA ARG A 209 -3.72 14.22 -7.21
C ARG A 209 -3.99 12.72 -7.33
N PHE A 210 -3.67 11.92 -6.32
CA PHE A 210 -4.03 10.49 -6.33
C PHE A 210 -5.54 10.28 -6.37
N ARG A 211 -6.32 11.07 -5.62
CA ARG A 211 -7.79 11.02 -5.61
C ARG A 211 -8.41 11.48 -6.93
N GLU A 212 -7.88 12.54 -7.54
CA GLU A 212 -8.29 13.02 -8.87
C GLU A 212 -8.11 11.94 -9.95
N GLU A 213 -7.06 11.14 -9.83
CA GLU A 213 -6.78 10.00 -10.71
C GLU A 213 -7.45 8.69 -10.21
N GLU A 214 -8.42 8.77 -9.28
CA GLU A 214 -9.16 7.65 -8.66
C GLU A 214 -8.25 6.52 -8.15
N TRP A 215 -7.05 6.87 -7.66
CA TRP A 215 -5.98 5.95 -7.25
C TRP A 215 -5.49 5.01 -8.36
N ALA A 216 -5.97 5.14 -9.60
CA ALA A 216 -5.60 4.29 -10.74
C ALA A 216 -4.11 4.42 -11.09
N SER A 217 -3.54 5.58 -10.81
CA SER A 217 -2.13 5.89 -11.00
C SER A 217 -1.22 5.35 -9.91
N VAL A 218 -1.74 4.65 -8.90
CA VAL A 218 -0.93 4.04 -7.82
C VAL A 218 -0.90 2.53 -8.01
N ARG A 219 0.31 1.95 -8.04
CA ARG A 219 0.48 0.49 -8.06
C ARG A 219 -0.13 -0.12 -6.80
N TRP A 220 -1.03 -1.09 -6.96
CA TRP A 220 -1.81 -1.68 -5.87
C TRP A 220 -0.95 -2.12 -4.68
N GLY A 221 0.14 -2.83 -4.95
CA GLY A 221 1.06 -3.31 -3.92
C GLY A 221 1.71 -2.22 -3.08
N HIS A 222 1.88 -0.99 -3.61
CA HIS A 222 2.43 0.13 -2.85
C HIS A 222 1.40 0.71 -1.88
N LEU A 223 0.17 0.93 -2.33
CA LEU A 223 -0.90 1.44 -1.46
C LEU A 223 -1.21 0.44 -0.33
N ILE A 224 -1.34 -0.85 -0.66
CA ILE A 224 -1.57 -1.92 0.33
C ILE A 224 -0.45 -1.93 1.39
N ALA A 225 0.81 -1.80 0.97
CA ALA A 225 1.94 -1.79 1.90
C ALA A 225 1.98 -0.53 2.77
N VAL A 226 1.57 0.63 2.25
CA VAL A 226 1.47 1.87 3.05
C VAL A 226 0.34 1.75 4.07
N VAL A 227 -0.83 1.27 3.67
CA VAL A 227 -1.97 1.04 4.57
C VAL A 227 -1.62 0.05 5.68
N GLU A 228 -1.02 -1.08 5.34
CA GLU A 228 -0.58 -2.07 6.32
C GLU A 228 0.34 -1.44 7.38
N ARG A 229 1.27 -0.57 6.96
CA ARG A 229 2.18 0.13 7.87
C ARG A 229 1.48 1.21 8.69
N TRP A 230 0.57 1.98 8.10
CA TRP A 230 -0.21 2.98 8.82
C TRP A 230 -1.07 2.34 9.90
N LEU A 231 -1.84 1.30 9.57
CA LEU A 231 -2.66 0.58 10.53
C LEU A 231 -1.82 -0.04 11.65
N GLY A 232 -0.66 -0.62 11.31
CA GLY A 232 0.27 -1.16 12.31
C GLY A 232 0.84 -0.08 13.24
N ASN A 233 1.14 1.11 12.72
CA ASN A 233 1.65 2.24 13.52
C ASN A 233 0.57 2.88 14.41
N LEU A 234 -0.69 2.86 13.96
CA LEU A 234 -1.82 3.41 14.71
C LEU A 234 -2.42 2.40 15.70
N GLU A 235 -1.86 1.20 15.81
CA GLU A 235 -2.40 0.08 16.60
C GLU A 235 -3.86 -0.27 16.22
N LEU A 236 -4.27 0.08 15.00
CA LEU A 236 -5.59 -0.20 14.43
C LEU A 236 -5.63 -1.61 13.82
N GLY A 237 -4.96 -2.57 14.46
CA GLY A 237 -4.79 -3.93 13.97
C GLY A 237 -4.84 -4.99 15.08
N VAL A 238 -5.95 -5.74 15.08
CA VAL A 238 -6.23 -7.00 15.79
C VAL A 238 -6.07 -6.95 17.31
N GLY A 239 -7.18 -6.66 17.99
CA GLY A 239 -7.50 -7.27 19.30
C GLY A 239 -8.21 -8.61 19.09
#